data_AF-A0A0J7JUG1-F1
#
_entry.id   AF-A0A0J7JUG1-F1
#
_cell.length_a   1.000
_cell.length_b   1.000
_cell.length_c   1.000
_cell.angle_alpha   90.00
_cell.angle_beta   90.00
_cell.angle_gamma   90.00
#
_symmetry.space_group_name_H-M   'P 1'
#
loop_
_entity.id
_entity.type
_entity.pdbx_description
1 polymer ?
#
loop_
_entity_poly.entity_id
_entity_poly.type
_entity_poly.pdbx_seq_one_letter_code
_entity_poly.pdbx_strand_id
1 'polypeptide(L)'
;MFLDSVKDEVITKINEATQQHKGIKWYICLRIKLIRKVSATEEETCSPFFRSNCQTTLQNEIPNMEMAIKKVLTSFEEFQGRGSGWVIESIQYMELMTAAY
;
A
#
# COMPACT_ATOMS: atom_id res chain seq x y z
N MET A 1 -2.09 8.70 -9.21
CA MET A 1 -2.02 8.55 -7.74
C MET A 1 -0.61 8.14 -7.35
N PHE A 2 -0.11 8.39 -6.13
CA PHE A 2 1.26 7.98 -5.73
C PHE A 2 1.55 6.48 -5.99
N LEU A 3 0.54 5.63 -5.82
CA LEU A 3 0.65 4.19 -6.09
C LEU A 3 0.85 3.86 -7.57
N ASP A 4 0.34 4.68 -8.48
CA ASP A 4 0.54 4.49 -9.91
C ASP A 4 1.98 4.81 -10.31
N SER A 5 2.60 5.82 -9.70
CA SER A 5 3.99 6.21 -10.00
C SER A 5 5.03 5.21 -9.52
N VAL A 6 4.74 4.41 -8.49
CA VAL A 6 5.66 3.40 -7.94
C VAL A 6 5.36 1.99 -8.43
N LYS A 7 4.28 1.82 -9.22
CA LYS A 7 3.78 0.52 -9.67
C LYS A 7 4.84 -0.26 -10.44
N ASP A 8 5.52 0.39 -11.38
CA ASP A 8 6.51 -0.27 -12.25
C ASP A 8 7.75 -0.73 -11.46
N GLU A 9 8.17 0.04 -10.45
CA GLU A 9 9.27 -0.35 -9.56
C GLU A 9 8.91 -1.59 -8.74
N VAL A 10 7.69 -1.65 -8.23
CA VAL A 10 7.19 -2.78 -7.44
C VAL A 10 7.08 -4.04 -8.30
N ILE A 11 6.56 -3.91 -9.52
CA ILE A 11 6.49 -5.01 -10.49
C ILE A 11 7.90 -5.53 -10.80
N THR A 12 8.87 -4.63 -10.98
CA THR A 12 10.27 -5.00 -11.23
C THR A 12 10.83 -5.85 -10.09
N LYS A 13 10.66 -5.43 -8.83
CA LYS A 13 11.12 -6.19 -7.65
C LYS A 13 10.42 -7.55 -7.51
N ILE A 14 9.12 -7.63 -7.81
CA ILE A 14 8.38 -8.90 -7.81
C ILE A 14 8.93 -9.85 -8.89
N ASN A 15 9.19 -9.33 -10.09
CA ASN A 15 9.76 -10.11 -11.19
C ASN A 15 11.16 -10.63 -10.84
N GLU A 16 12.02 -9.82 -10.24
CA GLU A 16 13.34 -10.24 -9.77
C GLU A 16 13.24 -11.37 -8.72
N ALA A 17 12.34 -11.21 -7.73
CA ALA A 17 12.16 -12.21 -6.69
C ALA A 17 11.55 -13.53 -7.22
N THR A 18 10.63 -13.47 -8.18
CA THR A 18 10.05 -14.67 -8.81
C THR A 18 11.05 -15.41 -9.72
N GLN A 19 12.00 -14.71 -10.35
CA GLN A 19 13.09 -15.35 -11.09
C GLN A 19 14.00 -16.18 -10.17
N GLN A 20 14.23 -15.72 -8.93
CA GLN A 20 15.07 -16.43 -7.96
C GLN A 20 14.36 -17.64 -7.33
N HIS A 21 13.06 -17.51 -7.04
CA HIS A 21 12.33 -18.49 -6.23
C HIS A 21 11.26 -19.29 -6.99
N LYS A 22 11.09 -19.09 -8.31
CA LYS A 22 10.04 -19.68 -9.19
C LYS A 22 8.60 -19.31 -8.82
N GLY A 23 8.40 -18.70 -7.66
CA GLY A 23 7.15 -18.12 -7.20
C GLY A 23 7.34 -17.49 -5.83
N ILE A 24 6.56 -16.45 -5.54
CA ILE A 24 6.61 -15.74 -4.26
C ILE A 24 5.20 -15.44 -3.75
N LYS A 25 5.08 -15.30 -2.43
CA LYS A 25 3.99 -14.57 -1.80
C LYS A 25 4.44 -13.15 -1.52
N TRP A 26 3.56 -12.17 -1.72
CA TRP A 26 3.89 -10.77 -1.50
C TRP A 26 2.71 -9.92 -1.05
N TYR A 27 2.99 -8.80 -0.40
CA TYR A 27 2.01 -7.75 -0.13
C TYR A 27 2.71 -6.39 -0.03
N ILE A 28 1.96 -5.33 -0.28
CA ILE A 28 2.45 -3.95 -0.09
C ILE A 28 1.95 -3.41 1.24
N CYS A 29 2.80 -2.64 1.92
CA CYS A 29 2.50 -1.92 3.14
C CYS A 29 2.82 -0.45 2.96
N LEU A 30 1.90 0.43 3.36
CA LEU A 30 2.05 1.88 3.23
C LEU A 30 1.87 2.50 4.60
N ARG A 31 2.81 3.38 4.96
CA ARG A 31 2.66 4.25 6.12
C ARG A 31 2.26 5.64 5.64
N ILE A 32 1.10 6.11 6.09
CA ILE A 32 0.53 7.37 5.62
C ILE A 32 0.39 8.31 6.81
N LYS A 33 0.91 9.54 6.70
CA LYS A 33 0.66 10.61 7.66
C LYS A 33 -0.66 11.28 7.31
N LEU A 34 -1.57 11.23 8.27
CA LEU A 34 -2.90 11.81 8.18
C LEU A 34 -2.99 12.94 9.18
N ILE A 35 -3.69 14.00 8.77
CA ILE A 35 -3.97 15.15 9.62
C ILE A 35 -5.48 15.38 9.69
N ARG A 36 -5.93 15.92 10.81
CA ARG A 36 -7.32 16.33 11.01
C ARG A 36 -7.35 17.59 11.84
N LYS A 37 -8.12 18.58 11.38
CA LYS A 37 -8.42 19.78 12.18
C LYS A 37 -9.49 19.45 13.21
N VAL A 38 -9.17 19.65 14.48
CA VAL A 38 -10.12 19.50 15.60
C VAL A 38 -10.75 20.86 15.95
N SER A 39 -9.97 21.93 15.82
CA SER A 39 -10.42 23.31 16.00
C SER A 39 -9.66 24.27 15.07
N ALA A 40 -9.86 25.58 15.20
CA ALA A 40 -9.14 26.58 14.40
C ALA A 40 -7.62 26.58 14.66
N THR A 41 -7.19 26.11 15.84
CA THR A 41 -5.79 26.13 16.29
C THR A 41 -5.21 24.75 16.57
N GLU A 42 -6.05 23.71 16.58
CA GLU A 42 -5.65 22.35 16.95
C GLU A 42 -5.77 21.39 15.78
N GLU A 43 -4.66 20.70 15.52
CA GLU A 43 -4.52 19.65 14.52
C GLU A 43 -4.07 18.36 15.20
N GLU A 44 -4.79 17.29 14.92
CA GLU A 44 -4.37 15.94 15.28
C GLU A 44 -3.65 15.29 14.10
N THR A 45 -2.63 14.49 14.42
CA THR A 45 -1.90 13.72 13.43
C THR A 45 -1.91 12.24 13.79
N CYS A 46 -2.01 11.37 12.79
CA CYS A 46 -1.80 9.93 12.97
C CYS A 46 -1.00 9.35 11.80
N SER A 47 -0.36 8.20 12.03
CA SER A 47 0.46 7.53 11.00
C SER A 47 0.15 6.03 10.91
N PRO A 48 -1.08 5.65 10.50
CA PRO A 48 -1.45 4.25 10.37
C PRO A 48 -0.72 3.55 9.22
N PHE A 49 -0.71 2.22 9.31
CA PHE A 49 -0.26 1.33 8.25
C PHE A 49 -1.46 0.75 7.50
N PHE A 50 -1.39 0.79 6.18
CA PHE A 50 -2.35 0.16 5.28
C PHE A 50 -1.65 -0.92 4.47
N ARG A 51 -2.19 -2.14 4.52
CA ARG A 51 -1.63 -3.29 3.79
C ARG A 51 -2.58 -3.78 2.71
N SER A 52 -2.02 -4.28 1.62
CA SER A 52 -2.79 -5.07 0.66
C SER A 52 -3.09 -6.47 1.19
N ASN A 53 -3.93 -7.18 0.46
CA ASN A 53 -4.03 -8.63 0.58
C ASN A 53 -2.69 -9.27 0.21
N CYS A 54 -2.42 -10.43 0.82
CA CYS A 54 -1.33 -11.29 0.38
C CYS A 54 -1.68 -11.85 -1.01
N GLN A 55 -0.78 -11.68 -1.96
CA GLN A 55 -0.86 -12.17 -3.32
C GLN A 55 0.17 -13.28 -3.52
N THR A 56 -0.08 -14.16 -4.48
CA THR A 56 0.91 -15.12 -4.98
C THR A 56 1.19 -14.76 -6.42
N THR A 57 2.46 -14.80 -6.82
CA THR A 57 2.87 -14.62 -8.21
C THR A 57 3.93 -15.66 -8.55
N LEU A 58 3.68 -16.44 -9.60
CA LEU A 58 4.63 -17.40 -10.13
C LEU A 58 5.57 -16.74 -11.15
N GLN A 59 6.66 -17.42 -11.47
CA GLN A 59 7.55 -16.98 -12.55
C GLN A 59 6.78 -16.83 -13.87
N ASN A 60 6.99 -15.70 -14.56
CA ASN A 60 6.31 -15.32 -15.80
C ASN A 60 4.81 -14.96 -15.67
N GLU A 61 4.25 -14.92 -14.46
CA GLU A 61 2.92 -14.34 -14.22
C GLU A 61 2.99 -12.82 -14.04
N ILE A 62 1.94 -12.12 -14.47
CA ILE A 62 1.81 -10.69 -14.24
C ILE A 62 1.31 -10.47 -12.80
N PRO A 63 2.03 -9.70 -11.96
CA PRO A 63 1.58 -9.42 -10.60
C PRO A 63 0.24 -8.68 -10.58
N ASN A 64 -0.71 -9.12 -9.74
CA ASN A 64 -2.03 -8.50 -9.60
C ASN A 64 -1.99 -7.21 -8.76
N MET A 65 -1.34 -6.19 -9.31
CA MET A 65 -1.19 -4.87 -8.67
C MET A 65 -2.52 -4.16 -8.45
N GLU A 66 -3.48 -4.33 -9.36
CA GLU A 66 -4.78 -3.70 -9.26
C GLU A 66 -5.53 -4.15 -8.00
N MET A 67 -5.54 -5.46 -7.73
CA MET A 67 -6.17 -6.00 -6.52
C MET A 67 -5.45 -5.53 -5.25
N ALA A 68 -4.11 -5.44 -5.29
CA ALA A 68 -3.32 -4.98 -4.16
C ALA A 68 -3.60 -3.50 -3.84
N ILE A 69 -3.60 -2.63 -4.85
CA ILE A 69 -3.91 -1.20 -4.75
C ILE A 69 -5.35 -1.02 -4.27
N LYS A 70 -6.31 -1.71 -4.88
CA LYS A 70 -7.72 -1.62 -4.48
C LYS A 70 -7.92 -1.94 -3.00
N LYS A 71 -7.26 -2.98 -2.46
CA LYS A 71 -7.38 -3.29 -1.02
C LYS A 71 -6.83 -2.19 -0.13
N VAL A 72 -5.68 -1.60 -0.47
CA VAL A 72 -5.14 -0.45 0.27
C VAL A 72 -6.14 0.70 0.26
N LEU A 73 -6.67 1.05 -0.92
CA LEU A 73 -7.63 2.15 -1.06
C LEU A 73 -8.90 1.91 -0.26
N THR A 74 -9.47 0.71 -0.32
CA THR A 74 -10.64 0.36 0.50
C THR A 74 -10.33 0.46 2.00
N SER A 75 -9.16 -0.01 2.44
CA SER A 75 -8.78 0.08 3.86
C SER A 75 -8.60 1.53 4.31
N PHE A 76 -8.12 2.39 3.40
CA PHE A 76 -7.99 3.82 3.61
C PHE A 76 -9.36 4.50 3.69
N GLU A 77 -10.29 4.19 2.77
CA GLU A 77 -11.66 4.69 2.78
C GLU A 77 -12.43 4.27 4.04
N GLU A 78 -12.25 3.02 4.49
CA GLU A 78 -12.80 2.50 5.75
C GLU A 78 -12.25 3.30 6.95
N PHE A 79 -10.95 3.58 6.97
CA PHE A 79 -10.32 4.39 8.02
C PHE A 79 -10.84 5.84 8.02
N GLN A 80 -11.04 6.42 6.84
CA GLN A 80 -11.61 7.76 6.67
C GLN A 80 -13.10 7.85 7.01
N GLY A 81 -13.76 6.75 7.39
CA GLY A 81 -15.20 6.59 7.65
C GLY A 81 -16.00 7.86 7.96
N ARG A 82 -17.19 7.95 7.35
CA ARG A 82 -18.12 9.10 7.29
C ARG A 82 -17.96 10.13 8.42
N GLY A 83 -17.19 11.19 8.14
CA GLY A 83 -17.05 12.35 9.04
C GLY A 83 -15.84 12.31 9.96
N SER A 84 -14.90 11.37 9.77
CA SER A 84 -13.70 11.30 10.60
C SER A 84 -12.80 12.53 10.48
N GLY A 85 -12.86 13.30 9.38
CA GLY A 85 -12.10 14.53 9.16
C GLY A 85 -10.61 14.32 8.81
N TRP A 86 -10.16 13.07 8.68
CA TRP A 86 -8.79 12.74 8.32
C TRP A 86 -8.52 12.98 6.83
N VAL A 87 -7.44 13.69 6.53
CA VAL A 87 -6.94 13.89 5.16
C VAL A 87 -5.48 13.46 5.07
N ILE A 88 -5.08 12.96 3.89
CA ILE A 88 -3.68 12.60 3.61
C ILE A 88 -2.86 13.87 3.58
N GLU A 89 -1.85 13.96 4.44
CA GLU A 89 -0.82 14.98 4.36
C GLU A 89 0.37 14.47 3.55
N SER A 90 0.84 13.25 3.83
CA SER A 90 1.95 12.63 3.08
C SER A 90 1.96 11.11 3.20
N ILE A 91 2.55 10.44 2.20
CA ILE A 91 2.90 9.02 2.29
C ILE A 91 4.35 8.96 2.77
N GLN A 92 4.57 8.41 3.96
CA GLN A 92 5.88 8.44 4.62
C GLN A 92 6.85 7.45 3.98
N TYR A 93 6.39 6.23 3.71
CA TYR A 93 7.13 5.24 2.92
C TYR A 93 6.21 4.08 2.52
N MET A 94 6.70 3.32 1.53
CA MET A 94 6.08 2.11 1.01
C MET A 94 7.07 0.96 1.09
N GLU A 95 6.62 -0.20 1.58
CA GLU A 95 7.39 -1.43 1.64
C GLU A 95 6.71 -2.54 0.84
N LEU A 96 7.52 -3.28 0.06
CA LEU A 96 7.13 -4.54 -0.56
C LEU A 96 7.68 -5.68 0.29
N MET A 97 6.77 -6.50 0.81
CA MET A 97 7.14 -7.68 1.59
C MET A 97 7.01 -8.91 0.71
N THR A 98 8.07 -9.73 0.62
CA THR A 98 8.11 -10.95 -0.19
C THR A 98 8.54 -12.16 0.63
N ALA A 99 8.00 -13.33 0.32
CA ALA A 99 8.46 -14.61 0.84
C ALA A 99 8.45 -15.65 -0.30
N ALA A 100 9.45 -16.53 -0.32
CA ALA A 100 9.46 -17.66 -1.26
C ALA A 100 8.22 -18.54 -1.04
N TYR A 101 7.62 -19.01 -2.13
CA TYR A 101 6.43 -19.86 -2.11
C TYR A 101 6.77 -21.31 -1.70
#